data_AF-T1ESP6-F1
#
_entry.id   AF-T1ESP6-F1
#
_cell.length_a   1.000
_cell.length_b   1.000
_cell.length_c   1.000
_cell.angle_alpha   90.00
_cell.angle_beta   90.00
_cell.angle_gamma   90.00
#
_symmetry.space_group_name_H-M   'P 1'
#
loop_
_entity.id
_entity.type
_entity.pdbx_description
1 polymer ?
#
loop_
_entity_poly.entity_id
_entity_poly.type
_entity_poly.pdbx_seq_one_letter_code
_entity_poly.pdbx_strand_id
1 'polypeptide(L)'
;MHVVIPRKPQNVSFIENPSNKDVALGTVATFTCKPPPGESPLTIEWRKDGQRLKIDRMNVTKSGTLRISDVRKDDGGIYTCLVLGQNGERESQPAQLTVRGRNQ
;
A
#
# COMPACT_ATOMS: atom_id res chain seq x y z
N MET A 1 -20.93 -9.65 -21.11
CA MET A 1 -19.69 -9.69 -20.30
C MET A 1 -19.52 -8.31 -19.69
N HIS A 2 -19.56 -8.18 -18.36
CA HIS A 2 -19.44 -6.86 -17.73
C HIS A 2 -18.01 -6.34 -17.93
N VAL A 3 -17.86 -5.30 -18.74
CA VAL A 3 -16.62 -4.51 -18.79
C VAL A 3 -16.55 -3.75 -17.47
N VAL A 4 -15.71 -4.21 -16.56
CA VAL A 4 -15.40 -3.46 -15.35
C VAL A 4 -14.52 -2.28 -15.78
N ILE A 5 -15.13 -1.12 -15.92
CA ILE A 5 -14.41 0.14 -16.16
C ILE A 5 -13.58 0.42 -14.88
N PRO A 6 -12.25 0.59 -14.96
CA PRO A 6 -11.45 0.89 -13.78
C PRO A 6 -11.94 2.20 -13.17
N ARG A 7 -12.46 2.14 -11.94
CA ARG A 7 -12.89 3.32 -11.19
C ARG A 7 -11.67 4.20 -10.95
N LYS A 8 -11.50 5.27 -11.73
CA LYS A 8 -10.69 6.42 -11.30
C LYS A 8 -11.29 6.88 -9.96
N PRO A 9 -10.53 6.95 -8.85
CA PRO A 9 -11.13 7.31 -7.57
C PRO A 9 -11.70 8.73 -7.67
N GLN A 10 -12.99 8.86 -7.42
CA GLN A 10 -13.63 10.15 -7.20
C GLN A 10 -12.90 10.88 -6.06
N ASN A 11 -12.72 12.17 -6.26
CA ASN A 11 -11.97 13.18 -5.51
C ASN A 11 -12.24 13.27 -3.98
N VAL A 12 -12.10 12.17 -3.24
CA VAL A 12 -11.89 12.17 -1.78
C VAL A 12 -10.43 11.75 -1.58
N SER A 13 -9.52 12.72 -1.73
CA SER A 13 -8.09 12.45 -1.72
C SER A 13 -7.64 12.02 -0.33
N PHE A 14 -6.88 10.93 -0.28
CA PHE A 14 -6.00 10.66 0.86
C PHE A 14 -5.13 11.90 1.08
N ILE A 15 -4.93 12.28 2.35
CA ILE A 15 -4.02 13.39 2.72
C ILE A 15 -2.61 13.06 2.25
N GLU A 16 -2.23 11.78 2.38
CA GLU A 16 -0.94 11.26 1.93
C GLU A 16 -1.17 9.93 1.21
N ASN A 17 -0.70 9.86 -0.03
CA ASN A 17 -0.66 8.62 -0.79
C ASN A 17 0.74 8.02 -0.70
N PRO A 18 0.88 6.69 -0.82
CA PRO A 18 2.20 6.10 -0.92
C PRO A 18 2.93 6.58 -2.17
N SER A 19 4.24 6.72 -2.04
CA SER A 19 5.15 7.05 -3.14
C SER A 19 5.89 5.80 -3.61
N ASN A 20 6.27 5.74 -4.89
CA ASN A 20 7.18 4.72 -5.40
C ASN A 20 8.47 4.66 -4.56
N LYS A 21 9.01 3.46 -4.37
CA LYS A 21 10.23 3.21 -3.60
C LYS A 21 11.18 2.31 -4.36
N ASP A 22 12.45 2.64 -4.25
CA ASP A 22 13.57 1.87 -4.75
C ASP A 22 14.40 1.41 -3.55
N VAL A 23 14.43 0.11 -3.28
CA VAL A 23 14.98 -0.44 -2.03
C VAL A 23 15.89 -1.62 -2.32
N ALA A 24 17.05 -1.69 -1.64
CA ALA A 24 18.00 -2.77 -1.82
C ALA A 24 17.57 -4.05 -1.08
N LEU A 25 17.99 -5.21 -1.59
CA LEU A 25 17.77 -6.50 -0.92
C LEU A 25 18.29 -6.51 0.53
N GLY A 26 17.54 -7.16 1.42
CA GLY A 26 17.85 -7.31 2.84
C GLY A 26 17.66 -6.05 3.67
N THR A 27 17.19 -4.94 3.08
CA THR A 27 16.93 -3.69 3.80
C THR A 27 15.46 -3.56 4.18
N VAL A 28 15.03 -2.36 4.56
CA VAL A 28 13.66 -2.08 5.01
C VAL A 28 12.97 -1.15 4.02
N ALA A 29 11.81 -1.56 3.51
CA ALA A 29 10.92 -0.68 2.74
C ALA A 29 9.82 -0.12 3.63
N THR A 30 9.46 1.15 3.42
CA THR A 30 8.37 1.81 4.16
C THR A 30 7.46 2.57 3.21
N PHE A 31 6.15 2.33 3.33
CA PHE A 31 5.09 3.05 2.65
C PHE A 31 4.20 3.75 3.67
N THR A 32 3.70 4.93 3.33
CA THR A 32 2.80 5.72 4.17
C THR A 32 1.51 6.00 3.41
N CYS A 33 0.37 5.86 4.08
CA CYS A 33 -0.90 6.37 3.61
C CYS A 33 -1.61 7.08 4.76
N LYS A 34 -2.22 8.24 4.50
CA LYS A 34 -3.06 8.95 5.47
C LYS A 34 -4.45 9.17 4.90
N PRO A 35 -5.50 8.55 5.48
CA PRO A 35 -6.87 8.80 5.06
C PRO A 35 -7.30 10.25 5.34
N PRO A 36 -8.37 10.73 4.68
CA PRO A 36 -8.95 12.04 4.97
C PRO A 36 -9.41 12.16 6.43
N PRO A 37 -9.44 13.38 7.00
CA PRO A 37 -9.95 13.61 8.35
C PRO A 37 -11.46 13.32 8.41
N GLY A 38 -11.95 12.86 9.57
CA GLY A 38 -13.39 12.65 9.81
C GLY A 38 -13.87 11.21 9.62
N GLU A 39 -13.15 10.41 8.83
CA GLU A 39 -13.33 8.95 8.79
C GLU A 39 -12.26 8.35 9.71
N SER A 40 -12.57 8.08 10.98
CA SER A 40 -11.67 7.24 11.78
C SER A 40 -11.68 5.86 11.13
N PRO A 41 -10.57 5.43 10.50
CA PRO A 41 -10.55 4.14 9.82
C PRO A 41 -10.76 3.05 10.87
N LEU A 42 -11.72 2.16 10.63
CA LEU A 42 -11.88 0.97 11.47
C LEU A 42 -10.65 0.07 11.31
N THR A 43 -10.15 -0.03 10.07
CA THR A 43 -8.98 -0.83 9.71
C THR A 43 -8.24 -0.20 8.53
N ILE A 44 -6.91 -0.22 8.57
CA ILE A 44 -6.06 0.06 7.41
C ILE A 44 -5.41 -1.25 6.98
N GLU A 45 -5.63 -1.63 5.72
CA GLU A 45 -5.02 -2.80 5.10
C GLU A 45 -4.11 -2.36 3.94
N TRP A 46 -3.10 -3.18 3.66
CA TRP A 46 -2.24 -3.00 2.48
C TRP A 46 -2.39 -4.19 1.55
N ARG A 47 -2.47 -3.90 0.26
CA ARG A 47 -2.50 -4.91 -0.81
C ARG A 47 -1.25 -4.79 -1.66
N LYS A 48 -0.79 -5.92 -2.17
CA LYS A 48 0.26 -6.02 -3.18
C LYS A 48 -0.33 -6.68 -4.41
N ASP A 49 -0.20 -6.01 -5.56
CA ASP A 49 -0.68 -6.49 -6.85
C ASP A 49 -2.18 -6.88 -6.80
N GLY A 50 -2.97 -6.12 -6.03
CA GLY A 50 -4.39 -6.37 -5.80
C GLY A 50 -4.72 -7.46 -4.78
N GLN A 51 -3.73 -8.18 -4.25
CA GLN A 51 -3.92 -9.25 -3.27
C GLN A 51 -3.59 -8.80 -1.84
N ARG A 52 -4.25 -9.42 -0.84
CA ARG A 52 -3.91 -9.17 0.57
C ARG A 52 -2.48 -9.61 0.85
N LEU A 53 -1.74 -8.77 1.56
CA LEU A 53 -0.37 -9.06 1.97
C LEU A 53 -0.30 -10.19 3.01
N LYS A 54 0.71 -11.05 2.89
CA LYS A 54 1.10 -12.01 3.94
C LYS A 54 2.01 -11.31 4.94
N ILE A 55 1.71 -11.44 6.23
CA ILE A 55 2.14 -10.47 7.26
C ILE A 55 3.42 -10.88 8.00
N ASP A 56 3.98 -12.07 7.79
CA ASP A 56 5.11 -12.58 8.61
C ASP A 56 6.33 -11.63 8.70
N ARG A 57 6.62 -10.86 7.63
CA ARG A 57 7.73 -9.86 7.57
C ARG A 57 7.24 -8.41 7.46
N MET A 58 5.93 -8.17 7.57
CA MET A 58 5.30 -6.88 7.28
C MET A 58 4.54 -6.38 8.49
N ASN A 59 4.74 -5.12 8.86
CA ASN A 59 4.03 -4.50 9.97
C ASN A 59 3.29 -3.25 9.50
N VAL A 60 1.99 -3.20 9.75
CA VAL A 60 1.15 -2.02 9.48
C VAL A 60 0.86 -1.30 10.80
N THR A 61 1.22 -0.03 10.86
CA THR A 61 0.92 0.82 12.01
C THR A 61 -0.51 1.38 11.91
N LYS A 62 -1.08 1.80 13.06
CA LYS A 62 -2.37 2.49 13.09
C LYS A 62 -2.40 3.79 12.28
N SER A 63 -1.23 4.41 12.04
CA SER A 63 -1.08 5.60 11.21
C SER A 63 -1.04 5.30 9.70
N GLY A 64 -1.23 4.04 9.29
CA GLY A 64 -1.23 3.63 7.88
C GLY A 64 0.16 3.41 7.29
N THR A 65 1.21 3.40 8.12
CA THR A 65 2.57 3.09 7.66
C THR A 65 2.76 1.58 7.57
N LEU A 66 3.05 1.08 6.37
CA LEU A 66 3.52 -0.29 6.13
C LEU A 66 5.03 -0.32 6.16
N ARG A 67 5.59 -1.23 6.97
CA ARG A 67 7.03 -1.52 7.03
C ARG A 67 7.27 -2.96 6.61
N ILE A 68 8.16 -3.17 5.65
CA ILE A 68 8.60 -4.48 5.16
C ILE A 68 10.05 -4.66 5.58
N SER A 69 10.33 -5.62 6.46
CA SER A 69 11.70 -5.98 6.86
C SER A 69 12.28 -7.08 5.98
N ASP A 70 13.61 -7.10 5.82
CA ASP A 70 14.31 -8.09 5.00
C ASP A 70 13.74 -8.15 3.57
N VAL A 71 13.79 -7.02 2.85
CA VAL A 71 13.20 -6.92 1.49
C VAL A 71 13.83 -7.94 0.54
N ARG A 72 12.98 -8.72 -0.14
CA ARG A 72 13.33 -9.76 -1.12
C ARG A 72 12.86 -9.37 -2.52
N LYS A 73 13.42 -10.01 -3.56
CA LYS A 73 13.02 -9.74 -4.96
C LYS A 73 11.51 -9.88 -5.17
N ASP A 74 10.90 -10.90 -4.57
CA ASP A 74 9.46 -11.18 -4.68
C ASP A 74 8.57 -10.18 -3.92
N ASP A 75 9.15 -9.32 -3.08
CA ASP A 75 8.42 -8.23 -2.45
C ASP A 75 8.17 -7.08 -3.43
N GLY A 76 8.88 -7.04 -4.58
CA GLY A 76 8.62 -6.08 -5.65
C GLY A 76 7.21 -6.21 -6.22
N GLY A 77 6.56 -5.08 -6.51
CA GLY A 77 5.17 -5.03 -6.99
C GLY A 77 4.50 -3.69 -6.72
N ILE A 78 3.19 -3.64 -6.94
CA ILE A 78 2.36 -2.45 -6.74
C ILE A 78 1.63 -2.54 -5.41
N TYR A 79 1.84 -1.58 -4.53
CA TYR A 79 1.24 -1.48 -3.22
C TYR A 79 0.11 -0.45 -3.22
N THR A 80 -1.07 -0.86 -2.74
CA THR A 80 -2.21 0.03 -2.47
C THR A 80 -2.64 -0.05 -1.02
N CYS A 81 -3.00 1.09 -0.46
CA CYS A 81 -3.57 1.18 0.89
C CYS A 81 -5.09 1.18 0.78
N LEU A 82 -5.72 0.27 1.52
CA LEU A 82 -7.16 0.14 1.64
C LEU A 82 -7.58 0.59 3.03
N VAL A 83 -8.52 1.52 3.08
CA VAL A 83 -9.08 2.04 4.32
C VAL A 83 -10.53 1.57 4.41
N LEU A 84 -10.83 0.81 5.46
CA LEU A 84 -12.18 0.38 5.80
C LEU A 84 -12.77 1.40 6.78
N GLY A 85 -13.64 2.27 6.26
CA GLY A 85 -14.40 3.23 7.05
C GLY A 85 -15.81 2.73 7.34
N GLN A 86 -16.58 3.51 8.11
CA GLN A 86 -18.00 3.21 8.34
C GLN A 86 -18.83 3.28 7.05
N ASN A 87 -18.44 4.13 6.09
CA ASN A 87 -19.17 4.33 4.84
C ASN A 87 -18.69 3.41 3.70
N GLY A 88 -17.84 2.42 4.01
CA GLY A 88 -17.30 1.47 3.04
C GLY A 88 -15.77 1.57 2.89
N GLU A 89 -15.28 0.98 1.79
CA GLU A 89 -13.84 0.88 1.52
C GLU A 89 -13.35 2.00 0.59
N ARG A 90 -12.19 2.57 0.91
CA ARG A 90 -11.48 3.54 0.05
C ARG A 90 -10.07 3.04 -0.25
N GLU A 91 -9.65 3.20 -1.50
CA GLU A 91 -8.31 2.80 -1.95
C GLU A 91 -7.46 4.04 -2.29
N SER A 92 -6.18 4.00 -1.90
CA SER A 92 -5.20 5.04 -2.22
C SER A 92 -4.74 4.98 -3.67
N GLN A 93 -3.95 5.97 -4.09
CA GLN A 93 -3.14 5.82 -5.29
C GLN A 93 -2.14 4.66 -5.14
N PRO A 94 -1.81 3.96 -6.24
CA PRO A 94 -0.83 2.88 -6.23
C PRO A 94 0.59 3.40 -6.10
N ALA A 95 1.46 2.63 -5.44
CA ALA A 95 2.89 2.87 -5.37
C ALA A 95 3.71 1.63 -5.75
N GLN A 96 4.74 1.81 -6.55
CA GLN A 96 5.61 0.71 -6.99
C GLN A 96 6.78 0.51 -6.01
N LEU A 97 7.01 -0.72 -5.56
CA LEU A 97 8.25 -1.15 -4.93
C LEU A 97 9.17 -1.79 -5.97
N THR A 98 10.27 -1.12 -6.26
CA THR A 98 11.37 -1.66 -7.06
C THR A 98 12.45 -2.19 -6.12
N VAL A 99 12.74 -3.48 -6.23
CA VAL A 99 13.76 -4.13 -5.40
C VAL A 99 15.06 -4.20 -6.18
N ARG A 100 16.06 -3.45 -5.73
CA ARG A 100 17.39 -3.43 -6.32
C ARG A 100 18.17 -4.64 -5.80
N GLY A 101 18.43 -5.59 -6.70
CA GLY A 101 19.37 -6.67 -6.43
C GLY A 101 20.78 -6.11 -6.32
N ARG A 102 21.55 -6.57 -5.32
CA ARG A 102 23.01 -6.51 -5.38
C ARG A 102 23.48 -7.45 -6.50
N ASN A 103 23.32 -7.06 -7.76
CA ASN A 103 24.05 -7.67 -8.85
C ASN A 103 24.99 -6.61 -9.41
N GLN A 104 26.28 -6.82 -9.08
CA GLN A 104 27.42 -6.81 -10.00
C GLN A 104 27.16 -6.23 -11.40
#